data_AF-A0A919TS67-F1
#
_entry.id   AF-A0A919TS67-F1
#
_cell.length_a   1.000
_cell.length_b   1.000
_cell.length_c   1.000
_cell.angle_alpha   90.00
_cell.angle_beta   90.00
_cell.angle_gamma   90.00
#
_symmetry.space_group_name_H-M   'P 1'
#
loop_
_entity.id
_entity.type
_entity.pdbx_description
1 polymer ?
#
loop_
_entity_poly.entity_id
_entity_poly.type
_entity_poly.pdbx_seq_one_letter_code
_entity_poly.pdbx_strand_id
1 'polypeptide(L)'
;MTGYDFRALQERWLPVWESLGLFATHDPARERRYLVDMFAYPSGDLHMGHAEAYAIGDVIARYWTQQGFDVLHPVGWDSFGLPAENAAIRRDQHPADWTYANIATQAESFRRYAISFDWATRLHTSDPSYYRWTQWLFLRFFERGLAYRARAAVNWCPADRTVLANEQVIAGRCERCGSEVIQRELTQWFLRITAYADRLLADMSELEGRWPAHILTMQRNWIPGLHDWLISRQRYWGCPIPIVHCFACGEVPVPDDELPVRLPDLRGAELAPKDVSPLAAATDWVSVACPNCGSQAKRDTDTIDTFVDSSWYFLRYPNPAYDQGPFDPATVRPVDQYFGGPEHAVMHLLYARFFTKVLYDLGLVDFTEPFRALTTQGHVILNGAAMSKTKGNMVDLGEQIERYGVDAVRVAMVFAGPPEEDIDWADISPGGSVRFLSRTLSLTDRVPTVAVGGDTELRRSTHRLLRVITELIEARRLNVAIARLMELVTAAREAPADDPARRETVEAIAVVLSLFAPYTAEEMWSRLGHPPGIAKAGWPIIDPTLAAERTVVCAVQVNGKVRDRLEVPADITEADLTALALASPAVAGLSVTRTIVRPPELVNVVV
;
A
#
# COMPACT_ATOMS: atom_id res chain seq x y z
N MET A 1 17.34 35.67 -0.82
CA MET A 1 16.61 34.38 -0.71
C MET A 1 17.23 33.43 -1.71
N THR A 2 18.04 32.49 -1.24
CA THR A 2 18.36 31.29 -2.02
C THR A 2 17.05 30.59 -2.34
N GLY A 3 16.78 30.30 -3.61
CA GLY A 3 15.54 29.65 -4.04
C GLY A 3 15.34 28.28 -3.38
N TYR A 4 14.11 27.78 -3.40
CA TYR A 4 13.82 26.39 -3.04
C TYR A 4 14.36 25.48 -4.15
N ASP A 5 15.56 24.94 -3.95
CA ASP A 5 16.25 24.06 -4.87
C ASP A 5 16.09 22.60 -4.44
N PHE A 6 15.00 21.97 -4.89
CA PHE A 6 14.71 20.58 -4.55
C PHE A 6 15.77 19.60 -5.07
N ARG A 7 16.53 19.95 -6.12
CA ARG A 7 17.60 19.08 -6.66
C ARG A 7 18.74 19.02 -5.67
N ALA A 8 19.18 20.19 -5.16
CA ALA A 8 20.20 20.27 -4.13
C ALA A 8 19.78 19.55 -2.84
N LEU A 9 18.51 19.65 -2.42
CA LEU A 9 18.01 18.91 -1.26
C LEU A 9 18.08 17.39 -1.47
N GLN A 10 17.65 16.92 -2.63
CA GLN A 10 17.66 15.50 -2.97
C GLN A 10 19.08 14.93 -3.07
N GLU A 11 19.99 15.63 -3.75
CA GLU A 11 21.40 15.25 -3.88
C GLU A 11 22.12 15.20 -2.52
N ARG A 12 21.75 16.09 -1.59
CA ARG A 12 22.32 16.14 -0.25
C ARG A 12 21.82 15.01 0.65
N TRP A 13 20.50 14.82 0.73
CA TRP A 13 19.92 14.02 1.82
C TRP A 13 19.77 12.53 1.50
N LEU A 14 19.56 12.16 0.24
CA LEU A 14 19.39 10.76 -0.11
C LEU A 14 20.61 9.89 0.29
N PRO A 15 21.86 10.27 -0.05
CA PRO A 15 23.04 9.47 0.35
C PRO A 15 23.24 9.43 1.87
N VAL A 16 22.84 10.49 2.58
CA VAL A 16 22.91 10.54 4.05
C VAL A 16 21.97 9.50 4.65
N TRP A 17 20.71 9.45 4.22
CA TRP A 17 19.75 8.46 4.74
C TRP A 17 20.16 7.02 4.42
N GLU A 18 20.71 6.76 3.24
CA GLU A 18 21.24 5.46 2.86
C GLU A 18 22.37 5.03 3.80
N SER A 19 23.30 5.93 4.11
CA SER A 19 24.40 5.66 5.04
C SER A 19 23.95 5.41 6.48
N LEU A 20 22.84 6.04 6.89
CA LEU A 20 22.28 5.90 8.23
C LEU A 20 21.43 4.63 8.39
N GLY A 21 20.99 4.01 7.30
CA GLY A 21 20.13 2.83 7.34
C GLY A 21 18.86 3.05 8.18
N LEU A 22 18.23 4.23 8.05
CA LEU A 22 17.17 4.67 8.96
C LEU A 22 16.01 3.68 9.07
N PHE A 23 15.70 2.92 8.03
CA PHE A 23 14.50 2.07 8.00
C PHE A 23 14.81 0.56 8.10
N ALA A 24 16.05 0.18 8.45
CA ALA A 24 16.37 -1.22 8.75
C ALA A 24 15.72 -1.68 10.07
N THR A 25 15.11 -2.87 10.07
CA THR A 25 14.27 -3.38 11.18
C THR A 25 14.90 -4.48 12.01
N HIS A 26 15.49 -4.13 13.15
CA HIS A 26 16.19 -5.10 13.99
C HIS A 26 16.12 -4.82 15.50
N ASP A 27 15.17 -4.00 15.99
CA ASP A 27 15.11 -3.66 17.42
C ASP A 27 14.08 -4.53 18.17
N PRO A 28 14.50 -5.63 18.83
CA PRO A 28 13.59 -6.50 19.58
C PRO A 28 13.03 -5.84 20.85
N ALA A 29 13.54 -4.67 21.27
CA ALA A 29 13.06 -3.97 22.45
C ALA A 29 11.80 -3.12 22.19
N ARG A 30 11.43 -2.89 20.92
CA ARG A 30 10.28 -2.09 20.51
C ARG A 30 9.12 -2.97 20.07
N GLU A 31 7.89 -2.48 20.26
CA GLU A 31 6.71 -3.11 19.67
C GLU A 31 6.82 -3.06 18.14
N ARG A 32 6.69 -4.21 17.49
CA ARG A 32 6.77 -4.32 16.04
C ARG A 32 5.45 -3.95 15.39
N ARG A 33 5.50 -3.10 14.37
CA ARG A 33 4.39 -2.81 13.46
C ARG A 33 4.72 -3.30 12.06
N TYR A 34 3.79 -4.01 11.43
CA TYR A 34 3.99 -4.55 10.10
C TYR A 34 3.07 -3.87 9.07
N LEU A 35 3.66 -3.08 8.17
CA LEU A 35 2.96 -2.40 7.08
C LEU A 35 3.42 -2.98 5.74
N VAL A 36 2.49 -3.32 4.86
CA VAL A 36 2.81 -3.82 3.52
C VAL A 36 2.00 -3.06 2.49
N ASP A 37 2.69 -2.45 1.53
CA ASP A 37 2.09 -2.04 0.27
C ASP A 37 2.05 -3.24 -0.69
N MET A 38 0.99 -3.35 -1.46
CA MET A 38 0.93 -4.29 -2.58
C MET A 38 2.12 -4.03 -3.50
N PHE A 39 2.96 -5.05 -3.71
CA PHE A 39 4.18 -4.91 -4.49
C PHE A 39 3.91 -4.68 -5.99
N ALA A 40 4.84 -4.02 -6.67
CA ALA A 40 4.66 -3.66 -8.07
C ALA A 40 4.98 -4.83 -9.02
N TYR A 41 4.27 -4.89 -10.15
CA TYR A 41 4.69 -5.68 -11.30
C TYR A 41 5.82 -4.95 -12.06
N PRO A 42 6.98 -5.57 -12.31
CA PRO A 42 8.11 -4.96 -13.04
C PRO A 42 7.87 -4.99 -14.57
N SER A 43 6.79 -4.36 -15.02
CA SER A 43 6.36 -4.33 -16.44
C SER A 43 6.65 -2.99 -17.15
N GLY A 44 7.36 -2.09 -16.48
CA GLY A 44 7.78 -0.75 -16.90
C GLY A 44 8.19 0.07 -15.67
N ASP A 45 8.47 1.37 -15.84
CA ASP A 45 8.75 2.25 -14.70
C ASP A 45 7.46 2.65 -13.93
N LEU A 46 7.64 3.28 -12.77
CA LEU A 46 6.58 3.78 -11.90
C LEU A 46 5.81 4.93 -12.57
N HIS A 47 4.55 5.09 -12.17
CA HIS A 47 3.65 6.12 -12.67
C HIS A 47 2.90 6.75 -11.49
N MET A 48 2.10 7.79 -11.74
CA MET A 48 1.43 8.52 -10.65
C MET A 48 0.53 7.66 -9.76
N GLY A 49 -0.12 6.61 -10.29
CA GLY A 49 -0.81 5.62 -9.45
C GLY A 49 0.07 4.90 -8.43
N HIS A 50 1.30 4.52 -8.80
CA HIS A 50 2.27 3.99 -7.83
C HIS A 50 2.71 5.08 -6.85
N ALA A 51 2.95 6.30 -7.34
CA ALA A 51 3.37 7.42 -6.51
C ALA A 51 2.37 7.67 -5.35
N GLU A 52 1.08 7.67 -5.65
CA GLU A 52 0.03 7.78 -4.63
C GLU A 52 0.06 6.62 -3.64
N ALA A 53 -0.06 5.39 -4.15
CA ALA A 53 -0.20 4.20 -3.32
C ALA A 53 0.93 4.08 -2.29
N TYR A 54 2.18 4.21 -2.74
CA TYR A 54 3.35 4.10 -1.86
C TYR A 54 3.54 5.34 -0.98
N ALA A 55 3.14 6.54 -1.40
CA ALA A 55 3.23 7.72 -0.54
C ALA A 55 2.27 7.64 0.66
N ILE A 56 1.07 7.09 0.47
CA ILE A 56 0.08 6.90 1.54
C ILE A 56 0.60 5.90 2.58
N GLY A 57 1.10 4.73 2.14
CA GLY A 57 1.72 3.74 3.03
C GLY A 57 2.92 4.31 3.80
N ASP A 58 3.78 5.05 3.10
CA ASP A 58 4.98 5.66 3.65
C ASP A 58 4.70 6.71 4.74
N VAL A 59 3.63 7.51 4.60
CA VAL A 59 3.20 8.45 5.65
C VAL A 59 2.92 7.71 6.96
N ILE A 60 2.22 6.58 6.90
CA ILE A 60 1.88 5.78 8.08
C ILE A 60 3.13 5.08 8.64
N ALA A 61 4.00 4.53 7.79
CA ALA A 61 5.24 3.89 8.22
C ALA A 61 6.17 4.88 8.97
N ARG A 62 6.33 6.09 8.43
CA ARG A 62 7.12 7.17 9.07
C ARG A 62 6.49 7.64 10.37
N TYR A 63 5.16 7.78 10.41
CA TYR A 63 4.44 8.14 11.62
C TYR A 63 4.64 7.11 12.71
N TRP A 64 4.47 5.81 12.42
CA TRP A 64 4.74 4.74 13.38
C TRP A 64 6.21 4.70 13.84
N THR A 65 7.15 4.99 12.95
CA THR A 65 8.57 5.11 13.32
C THR A 65 8.77 6.25 14.34
N GLN A 66 8.12 7.39 14.14
CA GLN A 66 8.16 8.53 15.07
C GLN A 66 7.39 8.27 16.38
N GLN A 67 6.37 7.42 16.37
CA GLN A 67 5.73 6.92 17.60
C GLN A 67 6.62 5.94 18.39
N GLY A 68 7.75 5.51 17.82
CA GLY A 68 8.73 4.65 18.48
C GLY A 68 8.57 3.16 18.22
N PHE A 69 7.71 2.75 17.28
CA PHE A 69 7.57 1.35 16.87
C PHE A 69 8.80 0.85 16.06
N ASP A 70 9.05 -0.46 16.07
CA ASP A 70 9.92 -1.15 15.10
C ASP A 70 9.07 -1.47 13.85
N VAL A 71 9.15 -0.64 12.82
CA VAL A 71 8.24 -0.70 11.66
C VAL A 71 8.85 -1.51 10.54
N LEU A 72 8.35 -2.73 10.31
CA LEU A 72 8.64 -3.49 9.10
C LEU A 72 7.81 -2.93 7.95
N HIS A 73 8.49 -2.24 7.03
CA HIS A 73 7.93 -1.72 5.79
C HIS A 73 8.75 -2.28 4.62
N PRO A 74 8.37 -3.43 4.05
CA PRO A 74 9.22 -4.15 3.13
C PRO A 74 9.03 -3.73 1.68
N VAL A 75 9.92 -4.17 0.79
CA VAL A 75 9.82 -3.95 -0.66
C VAL A 75 10.07 -5.24 -1.44
N GLY A 76 9.33 -5.46 -2.51
CA GLY A 76 9.49 -6.62 -3.38
C GLY A 76 8.86 -6.38 -4.75
N TRP A 77 8.94 -7.38 -5.61
CA TRP A 77 8.38 -7.33 -6.96
C TRP A 77 7.68 -8.62 -7.32
N ASP A 78 6.49 -8.50 -7.91
CA ASP A 78 5.78 -9.62 -8.52
C ASP A 78 6.32 -9.87 -9.94
N SER A 79 7.47 -10.53 -9.98
CA SER A 79 8.36 -10.62 -11.14
C SER A 79 8.08 -11.79 -12.10
N PHE A 80 7.18 -12.71 -11.74
CA PHE A 80 6.70 -13.76 -12.67
C PHE A 80 5.40 -13.35 -13.39
N GLY A 81 5.00 -14.16 -14.36
CA GLY A 81 3.69 -14.11 -14.98
C GLY A 81 3.57 -13.23 -16.23
N LEU A 82 2.33 -13.16 -16.71
CA LEU A 82 1.95 -12.54 -17.97
C LEU A 82 2.34 -11.06 -18.11
N PRO A 83 2.26 -10.19 -17.08
CA PRO A 83 2.58 -8.77 -17.24
C PRO A 83 4.04 -8.54 -17.69
N ALA A 84 5.00 -9.21 -17.06
CA ALA A 84 6.42 -9.11 -17.39
C ALA A 84 6.72 -9.77 -18.73
N GLU A 85 6.21 -10.98 -18.95
CA GLU A 85 6.45 -11.75 -20.18
C GLU A 85 5.91 -11.06 -21.44
N ASN A 86 4.64 -10.62 -21.40
CA ASN A 86 4.02 -9.92 -22.53
C ASN A 86 4.76 -8.61 -22.85
N ALA A 87 5.30 -7.93 -21.84
CA ALA A 87 6.05 -6.70 -22.03
C ALA A 87 7.44 -6.95 -22.66
N ALA A 88 8.09 -8.06 -22.30
CA ALA A 88 9.35 -8.50 -22.88
C ALA A 88 9.20 -8.96 -24.34
N ILE A 89 8.19 -9.79 -24.64
CA ILE A 89 7.90 -10.30 -25.99
C ILE A 89 7.66 -9.14 -26.98
N ARG A 90 6.88 -8.11 -26.58
CA ARG A 90 6.63 -6.93 -27.43
C ARG A 90 7.89 -6.14 -27.81
N ARG A 91 9.01 -6.38 -27.11
CA ARG A 91 10.28 -5.66 -27.27
C ARG A 91 11.42 -6.55 -27.74
N ASP A 92 11.12 -7.80 -28.10
CA ASP A 92 12.11 -8.80 -28.52
C ASP A 92 13.23 -8.99 -27.48
N GLN A 93 12.85 -9.04 -26.19
CA GLN A 93 13.77 -9.24 -25.06
C GLN A 93 13.44 -10.52 -24.29
N HIS A 94 14.45 -11.11 -23.66
CA HIS A 94 14.23 -12.24 -22.74
C HIS A 94 13.46 -11.75 -21.49
N PRO A 95 12.41 -12.46 -21.03
CA PRO A 95 11.61 -12.05 -19.88
C PRO A 95 12.42 -11.80 -18.61
N ALA A 96 13.47 -12.58 -18.33
CA ALA A 96 14.36 -12.32 -17.19
C ALA A 96 15.06 -10.97 -17.31
N ASP A 97 15.71 -10.70 -18.46
CA ASP A 97 16.49 -9.47 -18.67
C ASP A 97 15.59 -8.24 -18.56
N TRP A 98 14.42 -8.29 -19.20
CA TRP A 98 13.39 -7.24 -19.11
C TRP A 98 12.92 -7.02 -17.67
N THR A 99 12.66 -8.11 -16.95
CA THR A 99 12.18 -8.06 -15.56
C THR A 99 13.22 -7.44 -14.63
N TYR A 100 14.46 -7.93 -14.63
CA TYR A 100 15.50 -7.39 -13.76
C TYR A 100 15.92 -5.96 -14.13
N ALA A 101 15.87 -5.58 -15.41
CA ALA A 101 16.06 -4.20 -15.82
C ALA A 101 14.98 -3.27 -15.23
N ASN A 102 13.69 -3.65 -15.32
CA ASN A 102 12.61 -2.86 -14.72
C ASN A 102 12.68 -2.85 -13.19
N ILE A 103 13.03 -3.97 -12.55
CA ILE A 103 13.26 -4.03 -11.11
C ILE A 103 14.34 -3.03 -10.70
N ALA A 104 15.46 -2.95 -11.45
CA ALA A 104 16.53 -2.01 -11.16
C ALA A 104 16.07 -0.55 -11.31
N THR A 105 15.36 -0.23 -12.40
CA THR A 105 14.76 1.09 -12.62
C THR A 105 13.78 1.47 -11.52
N GLN A 106 12.81 0.61 -11.21
CA GLN A 106 11.82 0.86 -10.16
C GLN A 106 12.47 0.98 -8.78
N ALA A 107 13.48 0.16 -8.47
CA ALA A 107 14.21 0.26 -7.21
C ALA A 107 14.89 1.63 -7.07
N GLU A 108 15.49 2.15 -8.14
CA GLU A 108 16.07 3.49 -8.14
C GLU A 108 14.98 4.57 -8.02
N SER A 109 13.88 4.44 -8.76
CA SER A 109 12.71 5.33 -8.65
C SER A 109 12.17 5.37 -7.21
N PHE A 110 12.06 4.23 -6.52
CA PHE A 110 11.64 4.16 -5.11
C PHE A 110 12.63 4.80 -4.15
N ARG A 111 13.94 4.56 -4.31
CA ARG A 111 14.99 5.23 -3.51
C ARG A 111 14.90 6.74 -3.66
N ARG A 112 14.85 7.21 -4.90
CA ARG A 112 14.71 8.63 -5.21
C ARG A 112 13.41 9.21 -4.62
N TYR A 113 12.29 8.49 -4.75
CA TYR A 113 11.00 8.88 -4.19
C TYR A 113 10.94 8.82 -2.65
N ALA A 114 12.03 8.36 -2.02
CA ALA A 114 12.27 8.33 -0.58
C ALA A 114 11.19 7.58 0.20
N ILE A 115 10.75 6.43 -0.31
CA ILE A 115 9.91 5.53 0.50
C ILE A 115 10.76 4.91 1.61
N SER A 116 10.19 4.82 2.81
CA SER A 116 10.81 4.28 4.04
C SER A 116 10.90 2.76 4.07
N PHE A 117 11.32 2.15 2.96
CA PHE A 117 11.46 0.70 2.89
C PHE A 117 12.68 0.19 3.69
N ASP A 118 12.49 -0.96 4.31
CA ASP A 118 13.59 -1.83 4.72
C ASP A 118 14.10 -2.61 3.49
N TRP A 119 15.14 -2.08 2.84
CA TRP A 119 15.73 -2.67 1.65
C TRP A 119 16.38 -4.04 1.87
N ALA A 120 16.66 -4.44 3.12
CA ALA A 120 17.15 -5.79 3.42
C ALA A 120 16.08 -6.88 3.18
N THR A 121 14.81 -6.47 3.14
CA THR A 121 13.67 -7.38 2.90
C THR A 121 13.38 -7.62 1.41
N ARG A 122 14.18 -7.02 0.52
CA ARG A 122 14.04 -7.10 -0.93
C ARG A 122 13.89 -8.54 -1.42
N LEU A 123 12.79 -8.83 -2.11
CA LEU A 123 12.55 -10.12 -2.78
C LEU A 123 11.96 -9.97 -4.18
N HIS A 124 12.19 -10.99 -5.01
CA HIS A 124 11.63 -11.15 -6.36
C HIS A 124 10.95 -12.51 -6.44
N THR A 125 9.68 -12.56 -6.84
CA THR A 125 8.96 -13.84 -6.97
C THR A 125 9.57 -14.79 -8.01
N SER A 126 10.34 -14.26 -8.97
CA SER A 126 11.04 -15.04 -10.00
C SER A 126 12.37 -15.62 -9.54
N ASP A 127 12.83 -15.30 -8.33
CA ASP A 127 14.08 -15.84 -7.80
C ASP A 127 13.90 -17.31 -7.37
N PRO A 128 14.86 -18.20 -7.69
CA PRO A 128 14.83 -19.60 -7.25
C PRO A 128 14.76 -19.78 -5.74
N SER A 129 15.29 -18.82 -4.97
CA SER A 129 15.17 -18.79 -3.51
C SER A 129 13.75 -18.54 -3.01
N TYR A 130 12.91 -17.90 -3.82
CA TYR A 130 11.49 -17.66 -3.56
C TYR A 130 10.63 -18.82 -4.09
N TYR A 131 10.63 -19.05 -5.41
CA TYR A 131 9.65 -19.96 -6.02
C TYR A 131 9.91 -21.45 -5.71
N ARG A 132 11.09 -21.82 -5.18
CA ARG A 132 11.26 -23.16 -4.55
C ARG A 132 10.18 -23.43 -3.50
N TRP A 133 9.76 -22.38 -2.79
CA TRP A 133 8.78 -22.45 -1.75
C TRP A 133 7.35 -22.38 -2.29
N THR A 134 7.12 -21.66 -3.40
CA THR A 134 5.87 -21.81 -4.16
C THR A 134 5.68 -23.26 -4.62
N GLN A 135 6.74 -23.90 -5.14
CA GLN A 135 6.71 -25.31 -5.52
C GLN A 135 6.46 -26.23 -4.32
N TRP A 136 7.18 -26.01 -3.22
CA TRP A 136 6.99 -26.79 -2.00
C TRP A 136 5.56 -26.67 -1.45
N LEU A 137 5.00 -25.45 -1.41
CA LEU A 137 3.62 -25.20 -0.99
C LEU A 137 2.62 -25.89 -1.93
N PHE A 138 2.83 -25.82 -3.25
CA PHE A 138 2.02 -26.56 -4.21
C PHE A 138 2.02 -28.06 -3.90
N LEU A 139 3.18 -28.65 -3.59
CA LEU A 139 3.27 -30.07 -3.21
C LEU A 139 2.50 -30.38 -1.92
N ARG A 140 2.57 -29.51 -0.90
CA ARG A 140 1.78 -29.68 0.33
C ARG A 140 0.27 -29.62 0.07
N PHE A 141 -0.16 -28.79 -0.89
CA PHE A 141 -1.55 -28.69 -1.32
C PHE A 141 -1.95 -29.94 -2.11
N PHE A 142 -1.07 -30.46 -2.96
CA PHE A 142 -1.28 -31.69 -3.74
C PHE A 142 -1.45 -32.92 -2.84
N GLU A 143 -0.56 -33.09 -1.85
CA GLU A 143 -0.63 -34.16 -0.84
C GLU A 143 -1.95 -34.18 -0.06
N ARG A 144 -2.62 -33.03 0.08
CA ARG A 144 -3.90 -32.86 0.78
C ARG A 144 -5.11 -32.88 -0.16
N GLY A 145 -4.93 -33.12 -1.45
CA GLY A 145 -5.99 -33.08 -2.45
C GLY A 145 -6.59 -31.69 -2.69
N LEU A 146 -5.87 -30.64 -2.27
CA LEU A 146 -6.21 -29.24 -2.51
C LEU A 146 -5.68 -28.76 -3.87
N ALA A 147 -4.48 -29.18 -4.28
CA ALA A 147 -4.05 -29.04 -5.67
C ALA A 147 -4.42 -30.31 -6.43
N TYR A 148 -5.12 -30.18 -7.55
CA TYR A 148 -5.53 -31.34 -8.35
C TYR A 148 -5.64 -30.99 -9.83
N ARG A 149 -5.57 -32.01 -10.68
CA ARG A 149 -5.71 -31.85 -12.13
C ARG A 149 -7.05 -32.40 -12.61
N ALA A 150 -7.75 -31.65 -13.45
CA ALA A 150 -9.05 -32.05 -13.98
C ALA A 150 -9.25 -31.55 -15.41
N ARG A 151 -10.08 -32.26 -16.17
CA ARG A 151 -10.59 -31.80 -17.47
C ARG A 151 -11.82 -30.93 -17.24
N ALA A 152 -11.79 -29.72 -17.76
CA ALA A 152 -12.89 -28.77 -17.63
C ALA A 152 -12.98 -27.84 -18.85
N ALA A 153 -14.15 -27.25 -19.04
CA ALA A 153 -14.31 -26.03 -19.83
C ALA A 153 -13.61 -24.90 -19.09
N VAL A 154 -12.56 -24.36 -19.70
CA VAL A 154 -11.72 -23.31 -19.12
C VAL A 154 -11.76 -22.06 -19.97
N ASN A 155 -11.68 -20.91 -19.30
CA ASN A 155 -11.52 -19.62 -19.94
C ASN A 155 -10.20 -19.59 -20.69
N TRP A 156 -10.22 -19.25 -21.98
CA TRP A 156 -9.05 -19.14 -22.84
C TRP A 156 -8.98 -17.75 -23.47
N CYS A 157 -7.85 -17.08 -23.30
CA CYS A 157 -7.57 -15.85 -23.99
C CYS A 157 -6.88 -16.15 -25.34
N PRO A 158 -7.50 -15.84 -26.50
CA PRO A 158 -6.88 -16.10 -27.80
C PRO A 158 -5.66 -15.20 -28.08
N ALA A 159 -5.60 -14.01 -27.46
CA ALA A 159 -4.49 -13.08 -27.62
C ALA A 159 -3.28 -13.47 -26.75
N ASP A 160 -3.52 -13.78 -25.46
CA ASP A 160 -2.48 -14.23 -24.53
C ASP A 160 -2.13 -15.72 -24.70
N ARG A 161 -2.92 -16.47 -25.48
CA ARG A 161 -2.74 -17.91 -25.77
C ARG A 161 -2.53 -18.75 -24.50
N THR A 162 -3.37 -18.52 -23.51
CA THR A 162 -3.33 -19.24 -22.23
C THR A 162 -4.70 -19.24 -21.60
N VAL A 163 -4.91 -20.19 -20.69
CA VAL A 163 -6.05 -20.23 -19.79
C VAL A 163 -6.02 -19.07 -18.78
N LEU A 164 -7.20 -18.69 -18.30
CA LEU A 164 -7.43 -17.67 -17.27
C LEU A 164 -8.30 -18.23 -16.13
N ALA A 165 -8.10 -17.77 -14.89
CA ALA A 165 -9.03 -17.98 -13.80
C ALA A 165 -10.35 -17.20 -14.04
N ASN A 166 -11.42 -17.56 -13.35
CA ASN A 166 -12.71 -16.86 -13.49
C ASN A 166 -12.60 -15.39 -13.07
N GLU A 167 -11.82 -15.13 -12.04
CA GLU A 167 -11.55 -13.82 -11.49
C GLU A 167 -10.76 -12.93 -12.48
N GLN A 168 -10.08 -13.53 -13.46
CA GLN A 168 -9.35 -12.83 -14.54
C GLN A 168 -10.22 -12.53 -15.77
N VAL A 169 -11.53 -12.81 -15.70
CA VAL A 169 -12.51 -12.54 -16.76
C VAL A 169 -13.48 -11.46 -16.32
N ILE A 170 -13.29 -10.24 -16.83
CA ILE A 170 -14.10 -9.08 -16.50
C ILE A 170 -15.07 -8.83 -17.66
N ALA A 171 -16.37 -8.98 -17.41
CA ALA A 171 -17.42 -8.82 -18.42
C ALA A 171 -17.16 -9.61 -19.73
N GLY A 172 -16.71 -10.87 -19.59
CA GLY A 172 -16.39 -11.76 -20.71
C GLY A 172 -15.07 -11.45 -21.43
N ARG A 173 -14.24 -10.57 -20.88
CA ARG A 173 -12.96 -10.14 -21.47
C ARG A 173 -11.78 -10.41 -20.54
N CYS A 174 -10.62 -10.64 -21.13
CA CYS A 174 -9.37 -10.80 -20.38
C CYS A 174 -9.05 -9.50 -19.62
N GLU A 175 -8.80 -9.60 -18.31
CA GLU A 175 -8.43 -8.45 -17.46
C GLU A 175 -7.20 -7.68 -17.94
N ARG A 176 -6.29 -8.34 -18.68
CA ARG A 176 -5.00 -7.77 -19.10
C ARG A 176 -5.06 -7.16 -20.49
N CYS A 177 -5.46 -7.95 -21.49
CA CYS A 177 -5.43 -7.53 -22.90
C CYS A 177 -6.78 -7.04 -23.44
N GLY A 178 -7.87 -7.24 -22.70
CA GLY A 178 -9.23 -6.83 -23.10
C GLY A 178 -9.85 -7.66 -24.24
N SER A 179 -9.17 -8.69 -24.74
CA SER A 179 -9.71 -9.59 -25.77
C SER A 179 -10.88 -10.42 -25.23
N GLU A 180 -11.80 -10.77 -26.11
CA GLU A 180 -12.92 -11.67 -25.80
C GLU A 180 -12.39 -13.04 -25.39
N VAL A 181 -12.91 -13.56 -24.27
CA VAL A 181 -12.53 -14.86 -23.72
C VAL A 181 -13.45 -15.93 -24.32
N ILE A 182 -12.84 -17.02 -24.78
CA ILE A 182 -13.57 -18.19 -25.29
C ILE A 182 -13.44 -19.35 -24.31
N GLN A 183 -14.31 -20.36 -24.44
CA GLN A 183 -14.19 -21.60 -23.69
C GLN A 183 -13.40 -22.64 -24.48
N ARG A 184 -12.50 -23.37 -23.82
CA ARG A 184 -11.81 -24.56 -24.36
C ARG A 184 -11.89 -25.70 -23.36
N GLU A 185 -11.99 -26.93 -23.86
CA GLU A 185 -11.91 -28.14 -23.03
C GLU A 185 -10.44 -28.54 -22.86
N LEU A 186 -9.88 -28.34 -21.66
CA LEU A 186 -8.48 -28.65 -21.36
C LEU A 186 -8.36 -29.36 -20.01
N THR A 187 -7.34 -30.20 -19.88
CA THR A 187 -6.90 -30.73 -18.60
C THR A 187 -5.95 -29.73 -17.96
N GLN A 188 -6.29 -29.20 -16.79
CA GLN A 188 -5.60 -28.10 -16.11
C GLN A 188 -5.48 -28.35 -14.61
N TRP A 189 -4.60 -27.59 -13.95
CA TRP A 189 -4.41 -27.60 -12.50
C TRP A 189 -5.29 -26.58 -11.80
N PHE A 190 -5.90 -27.02 -10.70
CA PHE A 190 -6.81 -26.24 -9.88
C PHE A 190 -6.39 -26.29 -8.42
N LEU A 191 -6.63 -25.20 -7.69
CA LEU A 191 -6.64 -25.19 -6.23
C LEU A 191 -8.09 -25.21 -5.72
N ARG A 192 -8.36 -26.11 -4.78
CA ARG A 192 -9.69 -26.34 -4.19
C ARG A 192 -10.08 -25.25 -3.19
N ILE A 193 -10.13 -24.00 -3.64
CA ILE A 193 -10.54 -22.85 -2.82
C ILE A 193 -11.99 -22.98 -2.34
N THR A 194 -12.84 -23.69 -3.09
CA THR A 194 -14.25 -23.93 -2.68
C THR A 194 -14.36 -24.73 -1.39
N ALA A 195 -13.37 -25.56 -1.05
CA ALA A 195 -13.33 -26.24 0.24
C ALA A 195 -13.19 -25.29 1.45
N TYR A 196 -12.84 -24.03 1.21
CA TYR A 196 -12.70 -22.99 2.23
C TYR A 196 -13.76 -21.89 2.10
N ALA A 197 -14.74 -22.01 1.20
CA ALA A 197 -15.74 -20.98 0.94
C ALA A 197 -16.51 -20.56 2.22
N ASP A 198 -16.95 -21.52 3.03
CA ASP A 198 -17.67 -21.24 4.27
C ASP A 198 -16.81 -20.48 5.29
N ARG A 199 -15.53 -20.86 5.45
CA ARG A 199 -14.57 -20.15 6.33
C ARG A 199 -14.24 -18.76 5.80
N LEU A 200 -14.09 -18.62 4.48
CA LEU A 200 -13.87 -17.33 3.83
C LEU A 200 -15.05 -16.37 4.04
N LEU A 201 -16.28 -16.87 4.18
CA LEU A 201 -17.45 -16.06 4.53
C LEU A 201 -17.57 -15.81 6.04
N ALA A 202 -17.44 -16.85 6.86
CA ALA A 202 -17.63 -16.76 8.32
C ALA A 202 -16.63 -15.80 8.98
N ASP A 203 -15.36 -15.89 8.58
CA ASP A 203 -14.26 -15.13 9.20
C ASP A 203 -14.26 -13.66 8.75
N MET A 204 -15.16 -13.24 7.83
CA MET A 204 -15.31 -11.83 7.46
C MET A 204 -15.68 -10.93 8.65
N SER A 205 -16.36 -11.49 9.66
CA SER A 205 -16.69 -10.77 10.89
C SER A 205 -15.44 -10.24 11.62
N GLU A 206 -14.29 -10.90 11.46
CA GLU A 206 -13.00 -10.44 12.03
C GLU A 206 -12.45 -9.20 11.31
N LEU A 207 -12.87 -8.99 10.05
CA LEU A 207 -12.40 -7.94 9.15
C LEU A 207 -13.29 -6.69 9.17
N GLU A 208 -14.53 -6.81 9.64
CA GLU A 208 -15.50 -5.71 9.70
C GLU A 208 -14.96 -4.54 10.54
N GLY A 209 -15.17 -3.32 10.04
CA GLY A 209 -14.67 -2.09 10.65
C GLY A 209 -13.18 -1.80 10.40
N ARG A 210 -12.40 -2.77 9.91
CA ARG A 210 -10.98 -2.60 9.57
C ARG A 210 -10.66 -2.78 8.09
N TRP A 211 -11.56 -3.41 7.34
CA TRP A 211 -11.54 -3.47 5.89
C TRP A 211 -12.65 -2.59 5.30
N PRO A 212 -12.46 -1.99 4.10
CA PRO A 212 -13.49 -1.21 3.45
C PRO A 212 -14.74 -2.04 3.17
N ALA A 213 -15.92 -1.51 3.52
CA ALA A 213 -17.19 -2.23 3.41
C ALA A 213 -17.51 -2.68 1.98
N HIS A 214 -17.09 -1.90 0.97
CA HIS A 214 -17.29 -2.26 -0.43
C HIS A 214 -16.46 -3.50 -0.85
N ILE A 215 -15.23 -3.65 -0.34
CA ILE A 215 -14.39 -4.84 -0.59
C ILE A 215 -15.01 -6.10 0.02
N LEU A 216 -15.46 -6.00 1.29
CA LEU A 216 -16.15 -7.11 1.95
C LEU A 216 -17.44 -7.48 1.19
N THR A 217 -18.18 -6.49 0.70
CA THR A 217 -19.39 -6.70 -0.10
C THR A 217 -19.07 -7.41 -1.42
N MET A 218 -18.01 -7.03 -2.12
CA MET A 218 -17.56 -7.69 -3.35
C MET A 218 -17.24 -9.17 -3.09
N GLN A 219 -16.48 -9.48 -2.03
CA GLN A 219 -16.18 -10.86 -1.69
C GLN A 219 -17.44 -11.65 -1.27
N ARG A 220 -18.36 -11.06 -0.50
CA ARG A 220 -19.64 -11.70 -0.13
C ARG A 220 -20.49 -12.07 -1.33
N ASN A 221 -20.48 -11.22 -2.35
CA ASN A 221 -21.22 -11.46 -3.58
C ASN A 221 -20.51 -12.49 -4.48
N TRP A 222 -19.17 -12.57 -4.41
CA TRP A 222 -18.37 -13.49 -5.21
C TRP A 222 -18.41 -14.93 -4.68
N ILE A 223 -18.22 -15.13 -3.37
CA ILE A 223 -18.00 -16.45 -2.78
C ILE A 223 -19.14 -17.46 -3.04
N PRO A 224 -20.44 -17.10 -3.02
CA PRO A 224 -21.51 -18.04 -3.34
C PRO A 224 -21.44 -18.65 -4.75
N GLY A 225 -20.79 -17.96 -5.70
CA GLY A 225 -20.53 -18.43 -7.06
C GLY A 225 -19.08 -18.86 -7.31
N LEU A 226 -18.28 -19.05 -6.25
CA LEU A 226 -16.87 -19.38 -6.34
C LEU A 226 -16.66 -20.73 -7.01
N HIS A 227 -15.67 -20.80 -7.89
CA HIS A 227 -15.19 -22.03 -8.50
C HIS A 227 -13.78 -22.33 -8.02
N ASP A 228 -13.35 -23.57 -8.20
CA ASP A 228 -11.96 -23.93 -7.91
C ASP A 228 -11.00 -23.16 -8.82
N TRP A 229 -9.90 -22.70 -8.22
CA TRP A 229 -9.04 -21.71 -8.81
C TRP A 229 -8.08 -22.35 -9.82
N LEU A 230 -8.26 -22.03 -11.11
CA LEU A 230 -7.39 -22.49 -12.19
C LEU A 230 -6.02 -21.79 -12.13
N ILE A 231 -4.95 -22.56 -11.86
CA ILE A 231 -3.59 -22.02 -11.65
C ILE A 231 -2.56 -22.36 -12.73
N SER A 232 -2.74 -23.39 -13.55
CA SER A 232 -1.78 -23.69 -14.62
C SER A 232 -1.88 -22.69 -15.77
N ARG A 233 -0.75 -22.35 -16.39
CA ARG A 233 -0.65 -21.40 -17.52
C ARG A 233 0.27 -21.99 -18.58
N GLN A 234 -0.11 -21.85 -19.85
CA GLN A 234 0.67 -22.33 -21.00
C GLN A 234 1.73 -21.31 -21.41
N ARG A 235 2.55 -20.89 -20.46
CA ARG A 235 3.47 -19.76 -20.58
C ARG A 235 4.86 -20.17 -20.12
N TYR A 236 5.88 -19.42 -20.52
CA TYR A 236 7.27 -19.70 -20.13
C TYR A 236 7.62 -19.03 -18.81
N TRP A 237 7.28 -17.75 -18.66
CA TRP A 237 7.73 -16.95 -17.53
C TRP A 237 6.82 -17.08 -16.31
N GLY A 238 6.92 -18.21 -15.61
CA GLY A 238 6.24 -18.49 -14.36
C GLY A 238 6.91 -19.61 -13.57
N CYS A 239 6.48 -19.82 -12.33
CA CYS A 239 6.99 -20.90 -11.49
C CYS A 239 6.65 -22.28 -12.11
N PRO A 240 7.61 -23.16 -12.43
CA PRO A 240 7.30 -24.49 -12.97
C PRO A 240 6.48 -25.33 -11.98
N ILE A 241 5.49 -26.08 -12.47
CA ILE A 241 4.72 -27.02 -11.65
C ILE A 241 5.61 -28.23 -11.31
N PRO A 242 5.83 -28.55 -10.02
CA PRO A 242 6.78 -29.59 -9.58
C PRO A 242 6.18 -31.01 -9.66
N ILE A 243 5.58 -31.37 -10.80
CA ILE A 243 4.99 -32.70 -11.06
C ILE A 243 5.65 -33.35 -12.28
N VAL A 244 5.85 -34.66 -12.21
CA VAL A 244 6.30 -35.53 -13.29
C VAL A 244 5.17 -36.47 -13.70
N HIS A 245 4.86 -36.51 -15.00
CA HIS A 245 3.89 -37.40 -15.63
C HIS A 245 4.58 -38.69 -16.06
N CYS A 246 4.38 -39.75 -15.27
CA CYS A 246 4.84 -41.10 -15.57
C CYS A 246 3.70 -41.94 -16.16
N PHE A 247 3.98 -42.70 -17.22
CA PHE A 247 2.97 -43.60 -17.81
C PHE A 247 2.47 -44.66 -16.83
N ALA A 248 3.35 -45.19 -15.98
CA ALA A 248 3.01 -46.24 -15.02
C ALA A 248 2.49 -45.69 -13.68
N CYS A 249 3.05 -44.58 -13.19
CA CYS A 249 2.75 -44.05 -11.86
C CYS A 249 1.76 -42.88 -11.86
N GLY A 250 1.43 -42.31 -13.01
CA GLY A 250 0.56 -41.13 -13.11
C GLY A 250 1.30 -39.83 -12.77
N GLU A 251 0.63 -38.97 -11.99
CA GLU A 251 1.18 -37.70 -11.50
C GLU A 251 2.06 -37.97 -10.27
N VAL A 252 3.37 -37.76 -10.40
CA VAL A 252 4.35 -38.01 -9.34
C VAL A 252 4.96 -36.68 -8.90
N PRO A 253 4.93 -36.33 -7.61
CA PRO A 253 5.57 -35.12 -7.12
C PRO A 253 7.08 -35.20 -7.25
N VAL A 254 7.72 -34.07 -7.59
CA VAL A 254 9.18 -33.93 -7.50
C VAL A 254 9.59 -33.97 -6.03
N PRO A 255 10.65 -34.71 -5.65
CA PRO A 255 11.15 -34.73 -4.26
C PRO A 255 11.54 -33.34 -3.74
N ASP A 256 11.34 -33.10 -2.43
CA ASP A 256 11.64 -31.80 -1.80
C ASP A 256 13.10 -31.36 -1.96
N ASP A 257 14.04 -32.31 -1.93
CA ASP A 257 15.48 -32.10 -2.09
C ASP A 257 15.92 -31.86 -3.55
N GLU A 258 15.02 -32.09 -4.51
CA GLU A 258 15.21 -31.76 -5.93
C GLU A 258 14.62 -30.39 -6.31
N LEU A 259 13.98 -29.69 -5.37
CA LEU A 259 13.48 -28.33 -5.59
C LEU A 259 14.62 -27.29 -5.49
N PRO A 260 14.56 -26.20 -6.27
CA PRO A 260 13.53 -25.87 -7.24
C PRO A 260 13.69 -26.55 -8.60
N VAL A 261 12.58 -26.91 -9.23
CA VAL A 261 12.54 -27.14 -10.69
C VAL A 261 12.72 -25.79 -11.37
N ARG A 262 13.88 -25.57 -12.00
CA ARG A 262 14.24 -24.30 -12.66
C ARG A 262 13.75 -24.25 -14.10
N LEU A 263 13.40 -23.06 -14.58
CA LEU A 263 13.13 -22.83 -16.00
C LEU A 263 14.39 -23.10 -16.84
N PRO A 264 14.26 -23.71 -18.04
CA PRO A 264 15.35 -23.79 -19.02
C PRO A 264 15.62 -22.41 -19.65
N ASP A 265 16.83 -22.15 -20.14
CA ASP A 265 17.15 -20.91 -20.88
C ASP A 265 16.66 -21.03 -22.34
N LEU A 266 15.42 -20.61 -22.59
CA LEU A 266 14.83 -20.55 -23.93
C LEU A 266 14.91 -19.12 -24.48
N ARG A 267 15.18 -18.97 -25.79
CA ARG A 267 15.37 -17.63 -26.40
C ARG A 267 14.68 -17.46 -27.75
N GLY A 268 14.37 -16.21 -28.09
CA GLY A 268 13.83 -15.82 -29.39
C GLY A 268 12.54 -16.57 -29.73
N ALA A 269 12.51 -17.22 -30.89
CA ALA A 269 11.32 -17.93 -31.39
C ALA A 269 10.86 -19.10 -30.50
N GLU A 270 11.71 -19.61 -29.62
CA GLU A 270 11.36 -20.66 -28.65
C GLU A 270 10.39 -20.16 -27.58
N LEU A 271 10.43 -18.85 -27.27
CA LEU A 271 9.57 -18.20 -26.27
C LEU A 271 8.19 -17.82 -26.81
N ALA A 272 7.99 -17.88 -28.13
CA ALA A 272 6.76 -17.42 -28.74
C ALA A 272 5.56 -18.27 -28.23
N PRO A 273 4.54 -17.65 -27.61
CA PRO A 273 3.40 -18.39 -27.10
C PRO A 273 2.66 -19.08 -28.26
N LYS A 274 2.46 -20.40 -28.14
CA LYS A 274 1.70 -21.23 -29.09
C LYS A 274 0.38 -21.67 -28.41
N ASP A 275 -0.40 -22.55 -29.04
CA ASP A 275 -1.54 -23.19 -28.37
C ASP A 275 -1.10 -24.20 -27.27
N VAL A 276 0.21 -24.38 -27.08
CA VAL A 276 0.85 -25.20 -26.03
C VAL A 276 1.96 -24.39 -25.37
N SER A 277 2.30 -24.75 -24.13
CA SER A 277 3.39 -24.11 -23.38
C SER A 277 4.71 -24.12 -24.17
N PRO A 278 5.48 -23.01 -24.20
CA PRO A 278 6.83 -22.98 -24.76
C PRO A 278 7.76 -24.06 -24.18
N LEU A 279 7.58 -24.41 -22.90
CA LEU A 279 8.38 -25.43 -22.21
C LEU A 279 8.25 -26.82 -22.85
N ALA A 280 7.13 -27.11 -23.51
CA ALA A 280 6.92 -28.40 -24.18
C ALA A 280 7.90 -28.65 -25.33
N ALA A 281 8.50 -27.60 -25.91
CA ALA A 281 9.50 -27.71 -26.96
C ALA A 281 10.92 -27.98 -26.41
N ALA A 282 11.17 -27.79 -25.12
CA ALA A 282 12.45 -28.00 -24.47
C ALA A 282 12.67 -29.48 -24.11
N THR A 283 12.85 -30.35 -25.12
CA THR A 283 12.82 -31.81 -24.95
C THR A 283 13.78 -32.35 -23.89
N ASP A 284 14.96 -31.73 -23.75
CA ASP A 284 15.99 -32.12 -22.79
C ASP A 284 15.60 -31.75 -21.35
N TRP A 285 14.84 -30.67 -21.17
CA TRP A 285 14.31 -30.25 -19.87
C TRP A 285 13.08 -31.07 -19.47
N VAL A 286 12.20 -31.36 -20.44
CA VAL A 286 10.96 -32.12 -20.22
C VAL A 286 11.22 -33.58 -19.88
N SER A 287 12.21 -34.20 -20.53
CA SER A 287 12.49 -35.64 -20.43
C SER A 287 13.26 -35.97 -19.16
N VAL A 288 12.62 -36.65 -18.21
CA VAL A 288 13.23 -37.01 -16.92
C VAL A 288 12.89 -38.44 -16.52
N ALA A 289 13.64 -38.99 -15.56
CA ALA A 289 13.26 -40.24 -14.90
C ALA A 289 12.12 -39.98 -13.92
N CYS A 290 11.19 -40.92 -13.80
CA CYS A 290 10.14 -40.91 -12.78
C CYS A 290 10.79 -41.05 -11.38
N PRO A 291 10.56 -40.11 -10.45
CA PRO A 291 11.12 -40.21 -9.09
C PRO A 291 10.67 -41.48 -8.34
N ASN A 292 9.50 -42.04 -8.68
CA ASN A 292 8.96 -43.22 -8.01
C ASN A 292 9.49 -44.57 -8.56
N CYS A 293 9.65 -44.70 -9.88
CA CYS A 293 9.96 -45.99 -10.52
C CYS A 293 11.16 -45.98 -11.47
N GLY A 294 11.79 -44.83 -11.69
CA GLY A 294 12.94 -44.66 -12.58
C GLY A 294 12.65 -44.74 -14.08
N SER A 295 11.42 -45.05 -14.50
CA SER A 295 11.06 -45.11 -15.93
C SER A 295 11.13 -43.74 -16.59
N GLN A 296 11.23 -43.69 -17.92
CA GLN A 296 11.07 -42.46 -18.67
C GLN A 296 9.72 -41.79 -18.34
N ALA A 297 9.76 -40.50 -18.04
CA ALA A 297 8.62 -39.66 -17.70
C ALA A 297 8.81 -38.25 -18.28
N LYS A 298 7.82 -37.39 -18.08
CA LYS A 298 7.84 -36.01 -18.56
C LYS A 298 7.50 -35.04 -17.44
N ARG A 299 8.25 -33.95 -17.30
CA ARG A 299 7.85 -32.82 -16.43
C ARG A 299 6.51 -32.25 -16.89
N ASP A 300 5.75 -31.70 -15.95
CA ASP A 300 4.69 -30.77 -16.30
C ASP A 300 5.28 -29.56 -17.04
N THR A 301 4.62 -29.16 -18.12
CA THR A 301 5.08 -28.07 -18.99
C THR A 301 4.36 -26.76 -18.70
N ASP A 302 3.30 -26.77 -17.90
CA ASP A 302 2.62 -25.55 -17.50
C ASP A 302 3.35 -24.90 -16.32
N THR A 303 3.24 -23.58 -16.24
CA THR A 303 3.70 -22.80 -15.11
C THR A 303 2.53 -22.40 -14.21
N ILE A 304 2.83 -22.11 -12.95
CA ILE A 304 1.87 -21.60 -11.99
C ILE A 304 1.60 -20.11 -12.25
N ASP A 305 0.35 -19.69 -12.16
CA ASP A 305 -0.07 -18.29 -12.26
C ASP A 305 0.52 -17.42 -11.13
N THR A 306 0.87 -16.19 -11.50
CA THR A 306 1.47 -15.16 -10.62
C THR A 306 0.69 -14.90 -9.33
N PHE A 307 -0.63 -15.11 -9.31
CA PHE A 307 -1.43 -14.94 -8.09
C PHE A 307 -1.12 -15.98 -7.00
N VAL A 308 -0.49 -17.11 -7.35
CA VAL A 308 0.01 -18.08 -6.36
C VAL A 308 1.29 -17.57 -5.70
N ASP A 309 2.15 -16.87 -6.42
CA ASP A 309 3.33 -16.26 -5.82
C ASP A 309 2.93 -15.10 -4.88
N SER A 310 1.96 -14.28 -5.30
CA SER A 310 1.48 -13.14 -4.50
C SER A 310 0.46 -13.49 -3.41
N SER A 311 0.05 -14.76 -3.25
CA SER A 311 -0.89 -15.14 -2.18
C SER A 311 -0.24 -15.32 -0.81
N TRP A 312 1.10 -15.31 -0.72
CA TRP A 312 1.83 -15.56 0.53
C TRP A 312 3.11 -14.71 0.72
N TYR A 313 3.45 -13.83 -0.23
CA TYR A 313 4.70 -13.04 -0.21
C TYR A 313 4.91 -12.20 1.07
N PHE A 314 3.82 -11.72 1.67
CA PHE A 314 3.84 -10.99 2.95
C PHE A 314 4.30 -11.86 4.13
N LEU A 315 4.29 -13.19 4.01
CA LEU A 315 4.87 -14.07 5.02
C LEU A 315 6.38 -14.28 4.80
N ARG A 316 6.90 -14.01 3.59
CA ARG A 316 8.32 -14.16 3.26
C ARG A 316 9.16 -12.97 3.73
N TYR A 317 8.62 -11.75 3.66
CA TYR A 317 9.35 -10.52 3.98
C TYR A 317 10.03 -10.46 5.35
N PRO A 318 9.46 -11.00 6.45
CA PRO A 318 10.13 -10.96 7.74
C PRO A 318 11.50 -11.66 7.75
N ASN A 319 11.70 -12.65 6.87
CA ASN A 319 12.96 -13.38 6.75
C ASN A 319 13.15 -13.95 5.33
N PRO A 320 13.51 -13.12 4.33
CA PRO A 320 13.58 -13.55 2.93
C PRO A 320 14.75 -14.49 2.65
N ALA A 321 15.71 -14.59 3.57
CA ALA A 321 16.87 -15.49 3.47
C ALA A 321 16.63 -16.87 4.13
N TYR A 322 15.52 -17.06 4.85
CA TYR A 322 15.23 -18.32 5.54
C TYR A 322 15.16 -19.52 4.57
N ASP A 323 15.90 -20.58 4.85
CA ASP A 323 16.09 -21.70 3.92
C ASP A 323 15.58 -23.07 4.42
N GLN A 324 15.05 -23.13 5.65
CA GLN A 324 14.45 -24.32 6.25
C GLN A 324 12.93 -24.44 5.99
N GLY A 325 12.33 -23.47 5.29
CA GLY A 325 10.91 -23.42 4.97
C GLY A 325 10.54 -22.17 4.15
N PRO A 326 9.25 -22.02 3.76
CA PRO A 326 8.77 -20.83 3.05
C PRO A 326 9.01 -19.54 3.82
N PHE A 327 9.01 -19.60 5.14
CA PHE A 327 9.30 -18.52 6.09
C PHE A 327 9.56 -19.14 7.46
N ASP A 328 10.14 -18.37 8.38
CA ASP A 328 10.34 -18.79 9.76
C ASP A 328 9.02 -18.60 10.57
N PRO A 329 8.35 -19.69 11.01
CA PRO A 329 7.10 -19.60 11.76
C PRO A 329 7.18 -18.75 13.03
N ALA A 330 8.37 -18.60 13.63
CA ALA A 330 8.56 -17.80 14.84
C ALA A 330 8.56 -16.28 14.57
N THR A 331 8.70 -15.86 13.30
CA THR A 331 8.85 -14.44 12.94
C THR A 331 7.60 -13.85 12.29
N VAL A 332 6.83 -14.70 11.60
CA VAL A 332 5.64 -14.29 10.84
C VAL A 332 4.49 -13.91 11.76
N ARG A 333 3.67 -12.99 11.27
CA ARG A 333 2.48 -12.46 11.95
C ARG A 333 1.53 -11.87 10.90
N PRO A 334 0.25 -11.64 11.22
CA PRO A 334 -0.63 -10.86 10.37
C PRO A 334 -0.03 -9.47 10.11
N VAL A 335 -0.19 -8.96 8.90
CA VAL A 335 0.13 -7.57 8.56
C VAL A 335 -0.81 -6.66 9.34
N ASP A 336 -0.26 -5.69 10.09
CA ASP A 336 -1.07 -4.73 10.85
C ASP A 336 -1.83 -3.78 9.92
N GLN A 337 -1.20 -3.38 8.82
CA GLN A 337 -1.81 -2.54 7.80
C GLN A 337 -1.38 -2.93 6.38
N TYR A 338 -2.35 -3.25 5.53
CA TYR A 338 -2.15 -3.54 4.12
C TYR A 338 -2.70 -2.43 3.23
N PHE A 339 -1.94 -2.00 2.22
CA PHE A 339 -2.38 -1.05 1.19
C PHE A 339 -2.43 -1.74 -0.18
N GLY A 340 -3.50 -1.56 -0.93
CA GLY A 340 -3.64 -2.15 -2.25
C GLY A 340 -4.93 -1.72 -2.96
N GLY A 341 -4.94 -1.75 -4.29
CA GLY A 341 -6.06 -1.25 -5.06
C GLY A 341 -7.34 -2.11 -4.95
N PRO A 342 -8.54 -1.52 -5.10
CA PRO A 342 -9.82 -2.21 -5.00
C PRO A 342 -10.04 -3.26 -6.11
N GLU A 343 -9.32 -3.18 -7.23
CA GLU A 343 -9.33 -4.16 -8.32
C GLU A 343 -8.96 -5.57 -7.86
N HIS A 344 -8.24 -5.69 -6.74
CA HIS A 344 -7.79 -6.97 -6.19
C HIS A 344 -8.74 -7.61 -5.18
N ALA A 345 -9.94 -7.04 -4.99
CA ALA A 345 -10.94 -7.49 -4.00
C ALA A 345 -11.26 -8.99 -4.07
N VAL A 346 -11.56 -9.51 -5.25
CA VAL A 346 -11.96 -10.92 -5.46
C VAL A 346 -10.81 -11.79 -6.00
N MET A 347 -9.63 -11.20 -6.19
CA MET A 347 -8.43 -11.86 -6.70
C MET A 347 -7.43 -12.03 -5.56
N HIS A 348 -6.31 -11.30 -5.60
CA HIS A 348 -5.23 -11.36 -4.62
C HIS A 348 -5.74 -11.32 -3.17
N LEU A 349 -6.67 -10.41 -2.82
CA LEU A 349 -7.16 -10.31 -1.44
C LEU A 349 -7.96 -11.55 -1.02
N LEU A 350 -8.64 -12.24 -1.94
CA LEU A 350 -9.32 -13.49 -1.65
C LEU A 350 -8.33 -14.67 -1.60
N TYR A 351 -7.37 -14.72 -2.53
CA TYR A 351 -6.34 -15.76 -2.59
C TYR A 351 -5.40 -15.72 -1.38
N ALA A 352 -5.02 -14.54 -0.90
CA ALA A 352 -4.21 -14.36 0.30
C ALA A 352 -4.90 -14.92 1.55
N ARG A 353 -6.22 -14.67 1.68
CA ARG A 353 -7.05 -15.23 2.76
C ARG A 353 -7.12 -16.75 2.67
N PHE A 354 -7.38 -17.28 1.48
CA PHE A 354 -7.39 -18.73 1.25
C PHE A 354 -6.05 -19.38 1.63
N PHE A 355 -4.93 -18.85 1.12
CA PHE A 355 -3.60 -19.35 1.44
C PHE A 355 -3.32 -19.31 2.93
N THR A 356 -3.64 -18.22 3.60
CA THR A 356 -3.45 -18.07 5.06
C THR A 356 -4.20 -19.15 5.83
N LYS A 357 -5.45 -19.45 5.45
CA LYS A 357 -6.23 -20.52 6.09
C LYS A 357 -5.67 -21.91 5.82
N VAL A 358 -5.18 -22.18 4.61
CA VAL A 358 -4.48 -23.44 4.33
C VAL A 358 -3.20 -23.55 5.17
N LEU A 359 -2.41 -22.48 5.24
CA LEU A 359 -1.17 -22.44 6.04
C LEU A 359 -1.45 -22.61 7.54
N TYR A 360 -2.58 -22.10 8.04
CA TYR A 360 -3.06 -22.35 9.40
C TYR A 360 -3.36 -23.84 9.62
N ASP A 361 -4.08 -24.47 8.69
CA ASP A 361 -4.38 -25.91 8.75
C ASP A 361 -3.13 -26.79 8.60
N LEU A 362 -2.06 -26.27 7.98
CA LEU A 362 -0.73 -26.88 7.93
C LEU A 362 0.08 -26.71 9.22
N GLY A 363 -0.37 -25.87 10.17
CA GLY A 363 0.38 -25.52 11.38
C GLY A 363 1.60 -24.63 11.12
N LEU A 364 1.64 -23.93 9.98
CA LEU A 364 2.73 -23.02 9.62
C LEU A 364 2.53 -21.60 10.14
N VAL A 365 1.28 -21.22 10.43
CA VAL A 365 0.88 -19.95 11.05
C VAL A 365 -0.19 -20.20 12.10
N ASP A 366 -0.34 -19.30 13.07
CA ASP A 366 -1.32 -19.39 14.16
C ASP A 366 -2.51 -18.42 13.99
N PHE A 367 -2.66 -17.82 12.80
CA PHE A 367 -3.72 -16.89 12.45
C PHE A 367 -4.42 -17.27 11.14
N THR A 368 -5.68 -16.86 10.98
CA THR A 368 -6.57 -17.25 9.87
C THR A 368 -6.82 -16.13 8.86
N GLU A 369 -6.42 -14.89 9.16
CA GLU A 369 -6.57 -13.72 8.29
C GLU A 369 -5.21 -12.99 8.15
N PRO A 370 -4.75 -12.70 6.92
CA PRO A 370 -3.41 -12.17 6.69
C PRO A 370 -3.26 -10.69 7.03
N PHE A 371 -4.34 -9.91 6.91
CA PHE A 371 -4.30 -8.44 7.01
C PHE A 371 -5.29 -7.97 8.07
N ARG A 372 -4.79 -7.41 9.17
CA ARG A 372 -5.61 -6.90 10.29
C ARG A 372 -6.43 -5.68 9.88
N ALA A 373 -5.87 -4.84 9.01
CA ALA A 373 -6.53 -3.69 8.43
C ALA A 373 -6.13 -3.53 6.96
N LEU A 374 -7.04 -2.98 6.16
CA LEU A 374 -6.88 -2.76 4.73
C LEU A 374 -7.25 -1.30 4.42
N THR A 375 -6.38 -0.59 3.70
CA THR A 375 -6.77 0.62 2.98
C THR A 375 -6.68 0.35 1.49
N THR A 376 -7.75 0.67 0.79
CA THR A 376 -7.76 0.67 -0.67
C THR A 376 -7.70 2.10 -1.15
N GLN A 377 -6.65 2.43 -1.89
CA GLN A 377 -6.55 3.72 -2.54
C GLN A 377 -7.45 3.77 -3.78
N GLY A 378 -7.98 4.95 -4.09
CA GLY A 378 -8.65 5.22 -5.37
C GLY A 378 -7.67 5.18 -6.54
N HIS A 379 -8.19 5.34 -7.75
CA HIS A 379 -7.38 5.43 -8.95
C HIS A 379 -6.94 6.86 -9.21
N VAL A 380 -5.68 7.01 -9.61
CA VAL A 380 -5.25 8.22 -10.32
C VAL A 380 -5.73 8.12 -11.77
N ILE A 381 -6.62 9.03 -12.16
CA ILE A 381 -7.19 9.14 -13.50
C ILE A 381 -6.68 10.42 -14.19
N LEU A 382 -6.92 10.54 -15.50
CA LEU A 382 -6.60 11.76 -16.25
C LEU A 382 -7.78 12.15 -17.14
N ASN A 383 -8.32 13.36 -16.92
CA ASN A 383 -9.49 13.90 -17.63
C ASN A 383 -10.70 12.94 -17.59
N GLY A 384 -11.03 12.42 -16.40
CA GLY A 384 -12.14 11.51 -16.16
C GLY A 384 -11.90 10.07 -16.65
N ALA A 385 -10.70 9.73 -17.13
CA ALA A 385 -10.40 8.42 -17.68
C ALA A 385 -9.25 7.72 -16.95
N ALA A 386 -9.43 6.43 -16.62
CA ALA A 386 -8.37 5.60 -16.08
C ALA A 386 -7.12 5.64 -16.97
N MET A 387 -5.95 5.81 -16.34
CA MET A 387 -4.66 5.86 -17.03
C MET A 387 -4.27 4.49 -17.57
N SER A 388 -3.81 4.44 -18.83
CA SER A 388 -3.23 3.24 -19.41
C SER A 388 -2.24 3.55 -20.53
N LYS A 389 -1.27 2.65 -20.73
CA LYS A 389 -0.33 2.73 -21.86
C LYS A 389 -1.06 2.73 -23.21
N THR A 390 -2.16 2.00 -23.34
CA THR A 390 -2.94 1.89 -24.59
C THR A 390 -3.71 3.16 -24.94
N LYS A 391 -4.17 3.91 -23.93
CA LYS A 391 -4.83 5.21 -24.14
C LYS A 391 -3.85 6.36 -24.36
N GLY A 392 -2.55 6.14 -24.10
CA GLY A 392 -1.52 7.17 -24.23
C GLY A 392 -1.65 8.31 -23.22
N ASN A 393 -2.42 8.12 -22.15
CA ASN A 393 -2.72 9.12 -21.12
C ASN A 393 -1.94 8.88 -19.81
N MET A 394 -0.89 8.05 -19.84
CA MET A 394 -0.03 7.80 -18.69
C MET A 394 0.74 9.06 -18.31
N VAL A 395 0.81 9.33 -17.01
CA VAL A 395 1.68 10.36 -16.44
C VAL A 395 2.86 9.67 -15.77
N ASP A 396 4.06 9.92 -16.29
CA ASP A 396 5.31 9.37 -15.80
C ASP A 396 5.73 10.05 -14.49
N LEU A 397 6.09 9.25 -13.48
CA LEU A 397 6.50 9.77 -12.17
C LEU A 397 7.86 10.47 -12.24
N GLY A 398 8.81 9.93 -13.00
CA GLY A 398 10.14 10.50 -13.17
C GLY A 398 10.09 11.92 -13.75
N GLU A 399 9.27 12.13 -14.78
CA GLU A 399 9.05 13.46 -15.36
C GLU A 399 8.47 14.46 -14.36
N GLN A 400 7.51 14.04 -13.51
CA GLN A 400 6.97 14.92 -12.46
C GLN A 400 8.01 15.27 -11.39
N ILE A 401 8.82 14.29 -10.98
CA ILE A 401 9.91 14.50 -10.02
C ILE A 401 10.98 15.44 -10.60
N GLU A 402 11.37 15.27 -11.86
CA GLU A 402 12.33 16.16 -12.52
C GLU A 402 11.87 17.61 -12.57
N ARG A 403 10.56 17.81 -12.76
CA ARG A 403 9.94 19.12 -12.91
C ARG A 403 9.67 19.82 -11.58
N TYR A 404 9.23 19.10 -10.56
CA TYR A 404 8.71 19.68 -9.32
C TYR A 404 9.45 19.26 -8.04
N GLY A 405 10.24 18.19 -8.10
CA GLY A 405 10.87 17.57 -6.94
C GLY A 405 9.97 16.57 -6.22
N VAL A 406 10.59 15.62 -5.51
CA VAL A 406 9.91 14.49 -4.86
C VAL A 406 8.84 14.97 -3.87
N ASP A 407 9.22 15.85 -2.95
CA ASP A 407 8.33 16.33 -1.90
C ASP A 407 7.10 17.05 -2.44
N ALA A 408 7.26 17.84 -3.51
CA ALA A 408 6.14 18.56 -4.10
C ALA A 408 5.13 17.61 -4.74
N VAL A 409 5.62 16.55 -5.41
CA VAL A 409 4.79 15.49 -5.97
C VAL A 409 4.08 14.72 -4.85
N ARG A 410 4.80 14.28 -3.81
CA ARG A 410 4.21 13.57 -2.65
C ARG A 410 3.12 14.38 -1.96
N VAL A 411 3.41 15.65 -1.63
CA VAL A 411 2.43 16.54 -0.99
C VAL A 411 1.23 16.77 -1.91
N ALA A 412 1.45 16.96 -3.22
CA ALA A 412 0.33 17.14 -4.16
C ALA A 412 -0.59 15.91 -4.21
N MET A 413 -0.03 14.70 -4.23
CA MET A 413 -0.80 13.45 -4.26
C MET A 413 -1.59 13.26 -2.97
N VAL A 414 -0.91 13.29 -1.82
CA VAL A 414 -1.55 13.01 -0.52
C VAL A 414 -2.55 14.11 -0.13
N PHE A 415 -2.40 15.33 -0.67
CA PHE A 415 -3.32 16.44 -0.43
C PHE A 415 -4.54 16.45 -1.38
N ALA A 416 -4.49 15.72 -2.50
CA ALA A 416 -5.50 15.80 -3.54
C ALA A 416 -6.91 15.39 -3.06
N GLY A 417 -6.98 14.37 -2.21
CA GLY A 417 -8.25 13.84 -1.71
C GLY A 417 -8.07 12.83 -0.57
N PRO A 418 -9.17 12.29 -0.04
CA PRO A 418 -9.13 11.10 0.79
C PRO A 418 -8.49 9.93 0.03
N PRO A 419 -7.68 9.07 0.69
CA PRO A 419 -7.03 7.93 0.04
C PRO A 419 -7.97 7.07 -0.81
N GLU A 420 -9.20 6.85 -0.37
CA GLU A 420 -10.18 5.96 -0.96
C GLU A 420 -10.90 6.52 -2.21
N GLU A 421 -10.72 7.80 -2.54
CA GLU A 421 -11.39 8.45 -3.67
C GLU A 421 -10.49 8.48 -4.90
N ASP A 422 -11.09 8.34 -6.09
CA ASP A 422 -10.37 8.57 -7.34
C ASP A 422 -9.93 10.04 -7.43
N ILE A 423 -8.73 10.28 -7.93
CA ILE A 423 -8.19 11.62 -8.13
C ILE A 423 -7.87 11.86 -9.61
N ASP A 424 -8.36 12.99 -10.15
CA ASP A 424 -8.02 13.40 -11.50
C ASP A 424 -6.73 14.22 -11.49
N TRP A 425 -5.69 13.69 -12.11
CA TRP A 425 -4.39 14.36 -12.22
C TRP A 425 -4.50 15.73 -12.91
N ALA A 426 -5.49 15.95 -13.77
CA ALA A 426 -5.73 17.25 -14.41
C ALA A 426 -6.07 18.36 -13.39
N ASP A 427 -6.62 17.99 -12.24
CA ASP A 427 -7.02 18.92 -11.17
C ASP A 427 -5.91 19.14 -10.13
N ILE A 428 -4.81 18.39 -10.22
CA ILE A 428 -3.72 18.42 -9.24
C ILE A 428 -2.63 19.40 -9.69
N SER A 429 -2.16 20.24 -8.76
CA SER A 429 -1.11 21.24 -9.05
C SER A 429 0.13 21.07 -8.16
N PRO A 430 1.14 20.29 -8.60
CA PRO A 430 2.43 20.19 -7.89
C PRO A 430 3.13 21.54 -7.69
N GLY A 431 2.90 22.50 -8.59
CA GLY A 431 3.42 23.87 -8.44
C GLY A 431 2.89 24.59 -7.19
N GLY A 432 1.68 24.27 -6.73
CA GLY A 432 1.16 24.73 -5.43
C GLY A 432 1.97 24.19 -4.26
N SER A 433 2.30 22.90 -4.29
CA SER A 433 3.14 22.23 -3.31
C SER A 433 4.56 22.81 -3.27
N VAL A 434 5.16 23.10 -4.44
CA VAL A 434 6.47 23.79 -4.49
C VAL A 434 6.43 25.12 -3.73
N ARG A 435 5.38 25.94 -3.93
CA ARG A 435 5.24 27.22 -3.23
C ARG A 435 5.03 27.02 -1.72
N PHE A 436 4.27 26.00 -1.32
CA PHE A 436 4.07 25.66 0.09
C PHE A 436 5.39 25.25 0.75
N LEU A 437 6.15 24.34 0.14
CA LEU A 437 7.42 23.84 0.66
C LEU A 437 8.48 24.94 0.73
N SER A 438 8.56 25.80 -0.29
CA SER A 438 9.44 26.98 -0.29
C SER A 438 9.15 27.92 0.88
N ARG A 439 7.87 28.23 1.15
CA ARG A 439 7.47 29.04 2.31
C ARG A 439 7.77 28.35 3.63
N THR A 440 7.57 27.04 3.70
CA THR A 440 7.79 26.26 4.93
C THR A 440 9.27 26.18 5.26
N LEU A 441 10.14 25.92 4.28
CA LEU A 441 11.58 25.95 4.45
C LEU A 441 12.08 27.33 4.90
N SER A 442 11.54 28.42 4.36
CA SER A 442 11.97 29.78 4.75
C SER A 442 11.72 30.13 6.22
N LEU A 443 10.88 29.35 6.92
CA LEU A 443 10.69 29.54 8.36
C LEU A 443 12.01 29.40 9.14
N THR A 444 12.93 28.55 8.67
CA THR A 444 14.22 28.27 9.34
C THR A 444 15.20 29.42 9.28
N ASP A 445 15.03 30.36 8.34
CA ASP A 445 15.96 31.48 8.15
C ASP A 445 15.93 32.47 9.32
N ARG A 446 14.84 32.45 10.11
CA ARG A 446 14.62 33.34 11.26
C ARG A 446 13.92 32.56 12.37
N VAL A 447 14.70 31.80 13.12
CA VAL A 447 14.24 31.06 14.30
C VAL A 447 15.21 31.29 15.45
N PRO A 448 14.74 31.64 16.65
CA PRO A 448 15.59 31.71 17.83
C PRO A 448 16.26 30.37 18.15
N THR A 449 17.39 30.41 18.85
CA THR A 449 18.06 29.20 19.34
C THR A 449 17.38 28.59 20.56
N VAL A 450 16.60 29.39 21.31
CA VAL A 450 15.91 28.98 22.53
C VAL A 450 14.42 28.73 22.24
N ALA A 451 13.91 27.57 22.65
CA ALA A 451 12.52 27.13 22.42
C ALA A 451 11.58 27.37 23.61
N VAL A 452 12.05 27.99 24.69
CA VAL A 452 11.30 28.09 25.95
C VAL A 452 10.69 29.49 26.10
N GLY A 453 9.37 29.53 26.32
CA GLY A 453 8.63 30.78 26.50
C GLY A 453 8.10 31.32 25.17
N GLY A 454 7.78 32.62 25.11
CA GLY A 454 7.22 33.27 23.92
C GLY A 454 5.71 33.41 23.94
N ASP A 455 5.12 33.74 22.79
CA ASP A 455 3.67 33.93 22.66
C ASP A 455 2.90 32.65 23.03
N THR A 456 2.09 32.75 24.09
CA THR A 456 1.31 31.62 24.59
C THR A 456 0.27 31.16 23.57
N GLU A 457 -0.25 32.05 22.72
CA GLU A 457 -1.26 31.66 21.73
C GLU A 457 -0.64 30.86 20.58
N LEU A 458 0.55 31.23 20.11
CA LEU A 458 1.28 30.42 19.12
C LEU A 458 1.59 29.02 19.66
N ARG A 459 2.00 28.92 20.94
CA ARG A 459 2.24 27.62 21.59
C ARG A 459 0.95 26.80 21.68
N ARG A 460 -0.16 27.39 22.13
CA ARG A 460 -1.47 26.70 22.15
C ARG A 460 -1.89 26.22 20.77
N SER A 461 -1.77 27.07 19.75
CA SER A 461 -2.06 26.70 18.37
C SER A 461 -1.22 25.51 17.91
N THR A 462 0.07 25.49 18.27
CA THR A 462 0.99 24.38 17.98
C THR A 462 0.51 23.07 18.61
N HIS A 463 0.26 23.06 19.92
CA HIS A 463 -0.17 21.86 20.66
C HIS A 463 -1.56 21.37 20.23
N ARG A 464 -2.50 22.29 20.00
CA ARG A 464 -3.85 21.96 19.52
C ARG A 464 -3.81 21.35 18.11
N LEU A 465 -3.11 22.00 17.16
CA LEU A 465 -3.03 21.49 15.80
C LEU A 465 -2.25 20.18 15.73
N LEU A 466 -1.20 19.99 16.54
CA LEU A 466 -0.50 18.72 16.65
C LEU A 466 -1.43 17.59 17.12
N ARG A 467 -2.27 17.83 18.14
CA ARG A 467 -3.29 16.87 18.58
C ARG A 467 -4.24 16.49 17.44
N VAL A 468 -4.81 17.49 16.77
CA VAL A 468 -5.73 17.27 15.64
C VAL A 468 -5.03 16.55 14.49
N ILE A 469 -3.81 16.92 14.13
CA ILE A 469 -3.02 16.25 13.09
C ILE A 469 -2.77 14.79 13.45
N THR A 470 -2.46 14.50 14.72
CA THR A 470 -2.25 13.13 15.21
C THR A 470 -3.52 12.28 15.01
N GLU A 471 -4.67 12.78 15.46
CA GLU A 471 -5.98 12.12 15.27
C GLU A 471 -6.30 11.89 13.78
N LEU A 472 -5.99 12.87 12.93
CA LEU A 472 -6.22 12.78 11.48
C LEU A 472 -5.32 11.76 10.79
N ILE A 473 -4.04 11.64 11.19
CA ILE A 473 -3.11 10.64 10.64
C ILE A 473 -3.58 9.24 11.04
N GLU A 474 -3.94 9.02 12.31
CA GLU A 474 -4.47 7.75 12.81
C GLU A 474 -5.76 7.35 12.09
N ALA A 475 -6.63 8.33 11.79
CA ALA A 475 -7.86 8.14 11.01
C ALA A 475 -7.64 8.14 9.48
N ARG A 476 -6.39 8.22 9.00
CA ARG A 476 -6.01 8.27 7.57
C ARG A 476 -6.63 9.42 6.78
N ARG A 477 -7.00 10.51 7.45
CA ARG A 477 -7.47 11.77 6.86
C ARG A 477 -6.27 12.67 6.48
N LEU A 478 -5.39 12.13 5.65
CA LEU A 478 -4.06 12.69 5.38
C LEU A 478 -4.11 14.07 4.70
N ASN A 479 -5.03 14.26 3.75
CA ASN A 479 -5.26 15.55 3.10
C ASN A 479 -5.66 16.65 4.10
N VAL A 480 -6.51 16.31 5.07
CA VAL A 480 -6.92 17.25 6.13
C VAL A 480 -5.75 17.50 7.09
N ALA A 481 -4.92 16.50 7.39
CA ALA A 481 -3.72 16.68 8.21
C ALA A 481 -2.74 17.67 7.55
N ILE A 482 -2.55 17.58 6.23
CA ILE A 482 -1.75 18.56 5.47
C ILE A 482 -2.38 19.96 5.55
N ALA A 483 -3.72 20.09 5.45
CA ALA A 483 -4.38 21.39 5.62
C ALA A 483 -4.11 22.01 6.99
N ARG A 484 -4.18 21.22 8.07
CA ARG A 484 -3.84 21.67 9.44
C ARG A 484 -2.36 22.02 9.59
N LEU A 485 -1.46 21.31 8.89
CA LEU A 485 -0.05 21.69 8.81
C LEU A 485 0.13 23.05 8.11
N MET A 486 -0.61 23.32 7.03
CA MET A 486 -0.58 24.62 6.35
C MET A 486 -1.07 25.77 7.25
N GLU A 487 -2.07 25.51 8.09
CA GLU A 487 -2.53 26.46 9.12
C GLU A 487 -1.42 26.74 10.12
N LEU A 488 -0.72 25.71 10.61
CA LEU A 488 0.39 25.86 11.55
C LEU A 488 1.57 26.63 10.93
N VAL A 489 1.90 26.36 9.67
CA VAL A 489 2.89 27.14 8.90
C VAL A 489 2.48 28.60 8.77
N THR A 490 1.19 28.89 8.62
CA THR A 490 0.69 30.27 8.53
C THR A 490 0.85 31.00 9.87
N ALA A 491 0.45 30.36 10.98
CA ALA A 491 0.64 30.90 12.32
C ALA A 491 2.12 31.21 12.63
N ALA A 492 3.04 30.30 12.27
CA ALA A 492 4.48 30.51 12.44
C ALA A 492 5.03 31.70 11.64
N ARG A 493 4.44 32.00 10.47
CA ARG A 493 4.85 33.14 9.62
C ARG A 493 4.36 34.48 10.16
N GLU A 494 3.19 34.49 10.79
CA GLU A 494 2.58 35.69 11.37
C GLU A 494 3.25 36.08 12.70
N ALA A 495 3.82 35.10 13.42
CA ALA A 495 4.55 35.33 14.66
C ALA A 495 5.85 36.13 14.45
N PRO A 496 6.20 37.04 15.39
CA PRO A 496 7.47 37.79 15.37
C PRO A 496 8.68 36.88 15.25
N ALA A 497 9.63 37.23 14.39
CA ALA A 497 10.75 36.36 14.02
C ALA A 497 11.71 35.99 15.17
N ASP A 498 11.73 36.80 16.22
CA ASP A 498 12.51 36.65 17.45
C ASP A 498 11.72 35.99 18.58
N ASP A 499 10.46 35.63 18.37
CA ASP A 499 9.63 34.96 19.38
C ASP A 499 10.14 33.53 19.67
N PRO A 500 10.54 33.22 20.91
CA PRO A 500 10.99 31.87 21.29
C PRO A 500 9.99 30.75 20.94
N ALA A 501 8.68 31.04 20.95
CA ALA A 501 7.64 30.07 20.61
C ALA A 501 7.74 29.60 19.15
N ARG A 502 8.31 30.42 18.23
CA ARG A 502 8.53 29.99 16.84
C ARG A 502 9.45 28.78 16.75
N ARG A 503 10.41 28.62 17.66
CA ARG A 503 11.33 27.48 17.61
C ARG A 503 10.59 26.16 17.85
N GLU A 504 9.76 26.11 18.87
CA GLU A 504 8.88 24.96 19.16
C GLU A 504 7.95 24.68 17.97
N THR A 505 7.31 25.71 17.42
CA THR A 505 6.40 25.55 16.28
C THR A 505 7.11 25.05 15.01
N VAL A 506 8.29 25.59 14.68
CA VAL A 506 9.01 25.21 13.46
C VAL A 506 9.61 23.80 13.57
N GLU A 507 10.04 23.37 14.76
CA GLU A 507 10.43 21.98 15.02
C GLU A 507 9.24 21.02 14.86
N ALA A 508 8.08 21.36 15.43
CA ALA A 508 6.85 20.59 15.26
C ALA A 508 6.44 20.49 13.79
N ILE A 509 6.49 21.60 13.04
CA ILE A 509 6.24 21.63 11.60
C ILE A 509 7.20 20.69 10.87
N ALA A 510 8.51 20.75 11.16
CA ALA A 510 9.50 19.90 10.49
C ALA A 510 9.18 18.41 10.71
N VAL A 511 8.86 18.00 11.94
CA VAL A 511 8.56 16.60 12.27
C VAL A 511 7.29 16.14 11.54
N VAL A 512 6.20 16.90 11.59
CA VAL A 512 4.96 16.54 10.86
C VAL A 512 5.19 16.55 9.34
N LEU A 513 5.91 17.55 8.81
CA LEU A 513 6.21 17.67 7.40
C LEU A 513 7.01 16.47 6.89
N SER A 514 7.88 15.88 7.72
CA SER A 514 8.72 14.74 7.33
C SER A 514 7.96 13.49 6.90
N LEU A 515 6.67 13.37 7.27
CA LEU A 515 5.79 12.30 6.79
C LEU A 515 5.47 12.47 5.29
N PHE A 516 5.29 13.72 4.86
CA PHE A 516 4.79 14.07 3.52
C PHE A 516 5.91 14.50 2.56
N ALA A 517 6.88 15.26 3.08
CA ALA A 517 7.96 15.91 2.36
C ALA A 517 9.30 15.73 3.11
N PRO A 518 9.88 14.52 3.08
CA PRO A 518 11.05 14.17 3.88
C PRO A 518 12.30 15.00 3.55
N TYR A 519 12.52 15.40 2.30
CA TYR A 519 13.74 16.14 1.92
C TYR A 519 13.75 17.55 2.50
N THR A 520 12.62 18.24 2.40
CA THR A 520 12.41 19.59 2.94
C THR A 520 12.46 19.57 4.45
N ALA A 521 11.81 18.59 5.07
CA ALA A 521 11.80 18.44 6.52
C ALA A 521 13.20 18.16 7.10
N GLU A 522 14.00 17.32 6.45
CA GLU A 522 15.38 17.04 6.88
C GLU A 522 16.29 18.26 6.73
N GLU A 523 16.13 19.03 5.65
CA GLU A 523 16.81 20.30 5.50
C GLU A 523 16.42 21.28 6.62
N MET A 524 15.12 21.36 6.96
CA MET A 524 14.67 22.18 8.07
C MET A 524 15.30 21.74 9.39
N TRP A 525 15.29 20.44 9.67
CA TRP A 525 15.89 19.84 10.86
C TRP A 525 17.37 20.21 11.01
N SER A 526 18.13 20.06 9.92
CA SER A 526 19.54 20.41 9.87
C SER A 526 19.78 21.91 10.09
N ARG A 527 18.98 22.80 9.49
CA ARG A 527 19.09 24.25 9.67
C ARG A 527 18.76 24.69 11.09
N LEU A 528 17.90 23.95 11.78
CA LEU A 528 17.61 24.16 13.20
C LEU A 528 18.75 23.68 14.11
N GLY A 529 19.78 23.01 13.57
CA GLY A 529 20.97 22.58 14.29
C GLY A 529 20.89 21.14 14.82
N HIS A 530 19.89 20.36 14.39
CA HIS A 530 19.76 18.96 14.79
C HIS A 530 20.61 18.04 13.90
N PRO A 531 21.04 16.87 14.42
CA PRO A 531 21.70 15.86 13.61
C PRO A 531 20.73 15.26 12.57
N PRO A 532 21.23 14.75 11.44
CA PRO A 532 20.39 14.11 10.42
C PRO A 532 19.61 12.90 10.95
N GLY A 533 18.45 12.64 10.34
CA GLY A 533 17.58 11.50 10.65
C GLY A 533 16.27 11.93 11.32
N ILE A 534 15.60 12.97 10.81
CA ILE A 534 14.33 13.47 11.38
C ILE A 534 13.25 12.37 11.45
N ALA A 535 13.30 11.37 10.57
CA ALA A 535 12.40 10.21 10.61
C ALA A 535 12.46 9.44 11.94
N LYS A 536 13.54 9.57 12.72
CA LYS A 536 13.74 8.96 14.04
C LYS A 536 13.76 9.97 15.20
N ALA A 537 13.39 11.23 14.96
CA ALA A 537 13.41 12.27 15.99
C ALA A 537 12.35 12.05 17.11
N GLY A 538 11.35 11.20 16.85
CA GLY A 538 10.20 11.00 17.72
C GLY A 538 9.06 11.97 17.38
N TRP A 539 7.83 11.60 17.72
CA TRP A 539 6.66 12.47 17.55
C TRP A 539 6.68 13.61 18.58
N PRO A 540 6.25 14.85 18.22
CA PRO A 540 6.30 15.96 19.16
C PRO A 540 5.41 15.70 20.39
N ILE A 541 5.93 16.02 21.57
CA ILE A 541 5.17 15.87 22.82
C ILE A 541 4.08 16.94 22.88
N ILE A 542 2.84 16.51 23.00
CA ILE A 542 1.67 17.39 23.13
C ILE A 542 1.45 17.69 24.61
N ASP A 543 1.48 18.98 24.97
CA ASP A 543 1.08 19.46 26.29
C ASP A 543 -0.47 19.56 26.33
N PRO A 544 -1.15 18.70 27.12
CA PRO A 544 -2.60 18.68 27.17
C PRO A 544 -3.20 19.99 27.72
N THR A 545 -2.45 20.75 28.52
CA THR A 545 -2.91 22.04 29.05
C THR A 545 -2.91 23.14 27.99
N LEU A 546 -2.03 23.05 27.00
CA LEU A 546 -1.95 23.97 25.86
C LEU A 546 -2.85 23.51 24.70
N ALA A 547 -3.07 22.20 24.55
CA ALA A 547 -3.93 21.63 23.51
C ALA A 547 -5.43 21.71 23.82
N ALA A 548 -5.80 21.95 25.08
CA ALA A 548 -7.19 22.08 25.51
C ALA A 548 -7.85 23.33 24.91
N GLU A 549 -8.99 23.15 24.24
CA GLU A 549 -9.82 24.27 23.84
C GLU A 549 -10.42 24.92 25.10
N ARG A 550 -10.17 26.21 25.29
CA ARG A 550 -10.73 26.96 26.42
C ARG A 550 -12.10 27.54 26.09
N THR A 551 -12.34 27.81 24.80
CA THR A 551 -13.61 28.31 24.29
C THR A 551 -13.97 27.61 22.97
N VAL A 552 -15.26 27.40 22.74
CA VAL A 552 -15.84 26.82 21.52
C VAL A 552 -16.88 27.80 20.97
N VAL A 553 -17.03 27.85 19.65
CA VAL A 553 -18.10 28.65 19.01
C VAL A 553 -19.37 27.82 18.97
N CYS A 554 -20.31 28.10 19.88
CA CYS A 554 -21.64 27.54 19.89
C CYS A 554 -22.51 28.16 18.79
N ALA A 555 -23.09 27.33 17.92
CA ALA A 555 -24.13 27.76 16.99
C ALA A 555 -25.49 27.89 17.71
N VAL A 556 -26.11 29.06 17.63
CA VAL A 556 -27.48 29.28 18.12
C VAL A 556 -28.43 29.24 16.93
N GLN A 557 -29.36 28.30 16.95
CA GLN A 557 -30.36 28.09 15.91
C GLN A 557 -31.77 28.47 16.40
N VAL A 558 -32.62 28.91 15.48
CA VAL A 558 -34.06 29.04 15.69
C VAL A 558 -34.77 28.22 14.62
N ASN A 559 -35.57 27.23 15.05
CA ASN A 559 -36.25 26.26 14.18
C ASN A 559 -35.28 25.64 13.14
N GLY A 560 -34.08 25.24 13.61
CA GLY A 560 -33.04 24.57 12.81
C GLY A 560 -32.19 25.48 11.93
N LYS A 561 -32.42 26.79 11.92
CA LYS A 561 -31.62 27.76 11.14
C LYS A 561 -30.68 28.53 12.06
N VAL A 562 -29.39 28.57 11.73
CA VAL A 562 -28.38 29.35 12.50
C VAL A 562 -28.74 30.83 12.45
N ARG A 563 -28.86 31.45 13.63
CA ARG A 563 -29.19 32.87 13.82
C ARG A 563 -28.12 33.65 14.57
N ASP A 564 -27.31 32.96 15.37
CA ASP A 564 -26.19 33.59 16.08
C ASP A 564 -25.06 32.57 16.34
N ARG A 565 -23.89 33.08 16.74
CA ARG A 565 -22.73 32.28 17.17
C ARG A 565 -22.14 32.90 18.43
N LEU A 566 -22.08 32.11 19.50
CA LEU A 566 -21.57 32.54 20.80
C LEU A 566 -20.24 31.85 21.09
N GLU A 567 -19.26 32.60 21.58
CA GLU A 567 -18.03 32.02 22.11
C GLU A 567 -18.25 31.66 23.59
N VAL A 568 -18.12 30.37 23.92
CA VAL A 568 -18.46 29.83 25.25
C VAL A 568 -17.34 28.94 25.77
N PRO A 569 -17.17 28.77 27.10
CA PRO A 569 -16.22 27.82 27.65
C PRO A 569 -16.43 26.40 27.11
N ALA A 570 -15.36 25.66 26.84
CA ALA A 570 -15.47 24.29 26.31
C ALA A 570 -16.14 23.32 27.32
N ASP A 571 -16.05 23.62 28.61
CA ASP A 571 -16.67 22.89 29.72
C ASP A 571 -18.03 23.48 30.15
N ILE A 572 -18.63 24.37 29.34
CA ILE A 572 -19.90 25.00 29.66
C ILE A 572 -21.01 23.96 29.86
N THR A 573 -21.78 24.14 30.94
CA THR A 573 -22.90 23.26 31.24
C THR A 573 -24.06 23.50 30.28
N GLU A 574 -24.94 22.51 30.12
CA GLU A 574 -26.16 22.65 29.33
C GLU A 574 -27.02 23.85 29.80
N ALA A 575 -27.11 24.05 31.11
CA ALA A 575 -27.89 25.12 31.70
C ALA A 575 -27.30 26.51 31.37
N ASP A 576 -25.99 26.68 31.54
CA ASP A 576 -25.31 27.95 31.26
C ASP A 576 -25.33 28.26 29.76
N LEU A 577 -25.12 27.25 28.92
CA LEU A 577 -25.17 27.40 27.47
C LEU A 577 -26.57 27.80 26.99
N THR A 578 -27.60 27.20 27.57
CA THR A 578 -29.00 27.56 27.30
C THR A 578 -29.28 29.01 27.68
N ALA A 579 -28.83 29.43 28.87
CA ALA A 579 -29.02 30.80 29.34
C ALA A 579 -28.36 31.82 28.41
N LEU A 580 -27.12 31.56 27.97
CA LEU A 580 -26.43 32.41 27.00
C LEU A 580 -27.14 32.47 25.65
N ALA A 581 -27.61 31.33 25.13
CA ALA A 581 -28.31 31.28 23.85
C ALA A 581 -29.68 31.98 23.89
N LEU A 582 -30.42 31.89 25.00
CA LEU A 582 -31.70 32.59 25.17
C LEU A 582 -31.52 34.10 25.38
N ALA A 583 -30.38 34.52 25.92
CA ALA A 583 -30.00 35.92 26.08
C ALA A 583 -29.48 36.55 24.77
N SER A 584 -29.15 35.75 23.76
CA SER A 584 -28.72 36.25 22.45
C SER A 584 -29.79 37.18 21.85
N PRO A 585 -29.42 38.36 21.31
CA PRO A 585 -30.36 39.25 20.62
C PRO A 585 -31.15 38.57 19.49
N ALA A 586 -30.60 37.50 18.90
CA ALA A 586 -31.24 36.76 17.82
C ALA A 586 -32.40 35.85 18.28
N VAL A 587 -32.48 35.59 19.59
CA VAL A 587 -33.48 34.74 20.24
C VAL A 587 -34.34 35.53 21.23
N ALA A 588 -33.79 36.57 21.83
CA ALA A 588 -34.44 37.39 22.85
C ALA A 588 -35.81 37.91 22.36
N GLY A 589 -36.86 37.60 23.11
CA GLY A 589 -38.24 38.01 22.82
C GLY A 589 -39.06 37.03 21.98
N LEU A 590 -38.48 35.91 21.52
CA LEU A 590 -39.25 34.83 20.89
C LEU A 590 -40.01 34.00 21.93
N SER A 591 -41.19 33.50 21.55
CA SER A 591 -41.98 32.58 22.39
C SER A 591 -41.41 31.17 22.29
N VAL A 592 -40.49 30.83 23.20
CA VAL A 592 -39.79 29.54 23.17
C VAL A 592 -40.69 28.40 23.65
N THR A 593 -40.88 27.39 22.81
CA THR A 593 -41.61 26.16 23.15
C THR A 593 -40.69 25.10 23.76
N ARG A 594 -39.48 24.92 23.21
CA ARG A 594 -38.46 24.02 23.75
C ARG A 594 -37.05 24.39 23.26
N THR A 595 -36.02 23.94 23.97
CA THR A 595 -34.62 24.01 23.53
C THR A 595 -34.07 22.59 23.32
N ILE A 596 -33.22 22.44 22.30
CA ILE A 596 -32.42 21.24 22.06
C ILE A 596 -30.96 21.66 22.15
N VAL A 597 -30.23 21.12 23.12
CA VAL A 597 -28.90 21.59 23.46
C VAL A 597 -27.91 20.44 23.36
N ARG A 598 -26.76 20.71 22.75
CA ARG A 598 -25.63 19.79 22.67
C ARG A 598 -24.37 20.58 23.02
N PRO A 599 -24.03 20.69 24.31
CA PRO A 599 -22.86 21.44 24.73
C PRO A 599 -21.56 20.84 24.17
N PRO A 600 -20.54 21.66 23.91
CA PRO A 600 -20.55 23.13 23.89
C PRO A 600 -21.02 23.72 22.54
N GLU A 601 -21.38 22.88 21.57
CA GLU A 601 -21.42 23.25 20.14
C GLU A 601 -22.74 23.85 19.63
N LEU A 602 -23.88 23.51 20.24
CA LEU A 602 -25.19 23.81 19.64
C LEU A 602 -26.28 24.08 20.66
N VAL A 603 -27.06 25.13 20.40
CA VAL A 603 -28.40 25.33 20.97
C VAL A 603 -29.38 25.58 19.83
N ASN A 604 -30.42 24.76 19.71
CA ASN A 604 -31.53 24.99 18.81
C ASN A 604 -32.80 25.33 19.59
N VAL A 605 -33.29 26.55 19.40
CA VAL A 605 -34.48 27.10 20.03
C VAL A 605 -35.68 26.88 19.12
N VAL A 606 -36.67 26.17 19.63
CA VAL A 606 -37.93 25.92 18.91
C VAL A 606 -38.95 26.95 19.36
N VAL A 607 -39.44 27.73 18.40
CA VAL A 607 -40.38 28.86 18.61
C VAL A 607 -41.68 28.64 17.86
#